data_AF-A0A0R1P7Q0-F1
#
_entry.id   AF-A0A0R1P7Q0-F1
#
_cell.length_a   1.000
_cell.length_b   1.000
_cell.length_c   1.000
_cell.angle_alpha   90.00
_cell.angle_beta   90.00
_cell.angle_gamma   90.00
#
_symmetry.space_group_name_H-M   'P 1'
#
loop_
_entity.id
_entity.type
_entity.pdbx_description
1 polymer ?
#
loop_
_entity_poly.entity_id
_entity_poly.type
_entity_poly.pdbx_seq_one_letter_code
_entity_poly.pdbx_strand_id
1 'polypeptide(L)'
;MTQKAEWVLDQARKKAGHSFQISTISKMTSISRPMIYKYMDEPTLLSERSAEQLAYYYDELHKSVAGQMLQVAIAKQRFKDTQARLVNMIKDAKDETQLDSYSEKVTEVLIMLLQKKDSELLHVLIEYLGDDEAE
;
A
#
# COMPACT_ATOMS: atom_id res chain seq x y z
N MET A 1 -9.45 11.04 12.43
CA MET A 1 -8.45 12.02 11.97
C MET A 1 -7.02 11.55 12.26
N THR A 2 -6.76 10.94 13.41
CA THR A 2 -5.43 10.47 13.85
C THR A 2 -4.75 9.49 12.89
N GLN A 3 -5.49 8.55 12.27
CA GLN A 3 -4.91 7.60 11.31
C GLN A 3 -4.20 8.25 10.10
N LYS A 4 -4.74 9.34 9.55
CA LYS A 4 -4.10 10.06 8.43
C LYS A 4 -2.80 10.74 8.88
N ALA A 5 -2.82 11.32 10.08
CA ALA A 5 -1.65 11.97 10.66
C ALA A 5 -0.53 10.97 10.98
N GLU A 6 -0.88 9.85 11.62
CA GLU A 6 0.02 8.74 11.90
C GLU A 6 0.63 8.17 10.61
N TRP A 7 -0.17 8.03 9.56
CA TRP A 7 0.33 7.58 8.27
C TRP A 7 1.39 8.52 7.69
N VAL A 8 1.18 9.85 7.75
CA VAL A 8 2.17 10.83 7.29
C VAL A 8 3.48 10.69 8.06
N LEU A 9 3.41 10.51 9.37
CA LEU A 9 4.58 10.32 10.23
C LEU A 9 5.30 9.00 9.95
N ASP A 10 4.57 7.92 9.70
CA ASP A 10 5.14 6.63 9.32
C ASP A 10 5.86 6.69 7.96
N GLN A 11 5.28 7.37 6.96
CA GLN A 11 5.93 7.58 5.67
C GLN A 11 7.18 8.46 5.80
N ALA A 12 7.15 9.47 6.67
CA ALA A 12 8.31 10.30 7.01
C ALA A 12 9.42 9.46 7.65
N ARG A 13 9.07 8.57 8.58
CA ARG A 13 10.00 7.62 9.22
C ARG A 13 10.68 6.71 8.20
N LYS A 14 9.89 6.17 7.26
CA LYS A 14 10.37 5.29 6.18
C LYS A 14 11.17 6.02 5.10
N LYS A 15 11.24 7.37 5.16
CA LYS A 15 11.87 8.21 4.15
C LYS A 15 11.32 7.93 2.75
N ALA A 16 10.00 7.77 2.64
CA ALA A 16 9.29 7.32 1.44
C ALA A 16 9.32 8.29 0.24
N GLY A 17 10.20 9.30 0.26
CA GLY A 17 10.42 10.23 -0.83
C GLY A 17 10.48 11.69 -0.40
N HIS A 18 10.64 12.57 -1.39
CA HIS A 18 10.80 14.02 -1.17
C HIS A 18 9.60 14.65 -0.44
N SER A 19 8.38 14.21 -0.75
CA SER A 19 7.15 14.69 -0.11
C SER A 19 7.05 14.32 1.37
N PHE A 20 7.84 13.36 1.85
CA PHE A 20 7.87 12.94 3.24
C PHE A 20 9.13 13.40 3.98
N GLN A 21 9.92 14.28 3.36
CA GLN A 21 10.99 14.96 4.06
C GLN A 21 10.41 15.85 5.16
N ILE A 22 11.05 15.82 6.34
CA ILE A 22 10.63 16.59 7.52
C ILE A 22 10.59 18.10 7.23
N SER A 23 11.49 18.59 6.37
CA SER A 23 11.50 19.97 5.88
C SER A 23 10.21 20.33 5.14
N THR A 24 9.74 19.45 4.24
CA THR A 24 8.52 19.63 3.45
C THR A 24 7.29 19.59 4.35
N ILE A 25 7.17 18.57 5.19
CA ILE A 25 6.05 18.42 6.13
C ILE A 25 5.97 19.62 7.07
N SER A 26 7.11 20.06 7.61
CA SER A 26 7.18 21.21 8.50
C SER A 26 6.69 22.49 7.84
N LYS A 27 7.11 22.75 6.60
CA LYS A 27 6.69 23.92 5.84
C LYS A 27 5.18 23.92 5.56
N MET A 28 4.62 22.76 5.23
CA MET A 28 3.22 22.64 4.80
C MET A 28 2.22 22.57 5.97
N THR A 29 2.63 21.97 7.09
CA THR A 29 1.77 21.82 8.28
C THR A 29 1.98 22.92 9.30
N SER A 30 3.03 23.74 9.16
CA SER A 30 3.50 24.69 10.19
C SER A 30 3.90 24.03 11.52
N ILE A 31 4.08 22.70 11.56
CA ILE A 31 4.64 21.99 12.72
C ILE A 31 6.16 22.09 12.64
N SER A 32 6.83 22.37 13.76
CA SER A 32 8.29 22.46 13.77
C SER A 32 8.94 21.09 13.55
N ARG A 33 10.10 21.07 12.87
CA ARG A 33 10.84 19.82 12.62
C ARG A 33 11.12 19.01 13.89
N PRO A 34 11.56 19.61 15.02
CA PRO A 34 11.77 18.87 16.27
C PRO A 34 10.49 18.20 16.76
N MET A 35 9.34 18.87 16.64
CA MET A 35 8.05 18.29 17.04
C MET A 35 7.64 17.14 16.12
N ILE A 36 7.89 17.21 14.81
CA ILE A 36 7.62 16.10 13.90
C ILE A 36 8.46 14.88 14.27
N TYR A 37 9.76 15.05 14.56
CA TYR A 37 10.59 13.94 15.04
C TYR A 37 10.04 13.35 16.35
N LYS A 38 9.65 14.21 17.30
CA LYS A 38 9.05 13.79 18.55
C LYS A 38 7.77 12.99 18.35
N TYR A 39 6.90 13.40 17.42
CA TYR A 39 5.67 12.68 17.09
C TYR A 39 5.91 11.37 16.36
N MET A 40 6.97 11.27 15.55
CA MET A 40 7.35 10.01 14.95
C MET A 40 7.71 9.01 16.06
N ASP A 41 8.58 9.42 16.99
CA ASP A 41 9.08 8.55 18.07
C ASP A 41 8.00 8.22 19.11
N GLU A 42 7.19 9.20 19.48
CA GLU A 42 6.09 9.05 20.46
C GLU A 42 4.77 9.59 19.87
N PRO A 43 4.04 8.79 19.08
CA PRO A 43 2.77 9.21 18.47
C PRO A 43 1.68 9.57 19.49
N THR A 44 1.76 9.07 20.72
CA THR A 44 0.83 9.42 21.81
C THR A 44 0.91 10.89 22.22
N LEU A 45 1.98 11.60 21.86
CA LEU A 45 2.13 13.04 22.11
C LEU A 45 1.46 13.92 21.05
N LEU A 46 0.87 13.33 20.01
CA LEU A 46 0.22 14.05 18.94
C LEU A 46 -0.97 14.85 19.48
N SER A 47 -0.86 16.18 19.47
CA SER A 47 -1.99 17.04 19.81
C SER A 47 -3.07 16.96 18.73
N GLU A 48 -4.33 17.18 19.10
CA GLU A 48 -5.46 17.20 18.15
C GLU A 48 -5.21 18.17 16.99
N ARG A 49 -4.76 19.39 17.29
CA ARG A 49 -4.39 20.38 16.28
C ARG A 49 -3.30 19.88 15.33
N SER A 50 -2.24 19.27 15.86
CA SER A 50 -1.15 18.72 15.04
C SER A 50 -1.64 17.57 14.16
N ALA A 51 -2.54 16.74 14.69
CA ALA A 51 -3.17 15.66 13.96
C ALA A 51 -4.01 16.18 12.79
N GLU A 52 -4.80 17.24 13.01
CA GLU A 52 -5.57 17.91 11.96
C GLU A 52 -4.67 18.50 10.87
N GLN A 53 -3.58 19.18 11.24
CA GLN A 53 -2.65 19.76 10.27
C GLN A 53 -1.98 18.69 9.40
N LEU A 54 -1.59 17.56 9.99
CA LEU A 54 -1.03 16.43 9.26
C LEU A 54 -2.08 15.71 8.40
N ALA A 55 -3.32 15.59 8.88
CA ALA A 55 -4.42 15.03 8.11
C ALA A 55 -4.78 15.90 6.90
N TYR A 56 -4.77 17.22 7.05
CA TYR A 56 -4.94 18.15 5.93
C TYR A 56 -3.80 18.02 4.92
N TYR A 57 -2.55 17.92 5.39
CA TYR A 57 -1.41 17.68 4.52
C TYR A 57 -1.53 16.37 3.72
N TYR A 58 -2.00 15.30 4.38
CA TYR A 58 -2.33 14.06 3.69
C TYR A 58 -3.34 14.30 2.55
N ASP A 59 -4.45 14.99 2.83
CA ASP A 59 -5.50 15.22 1.83
C ASP A 59 -5.01 16.06 0.65
N GLU A 60 -4.24 17.12 0.91
CA GLU A 60 -3.65 17.96 -0.14
C GLU A 60 -2.60 17.21 -0.96
N LEU A 61 -1.79 16.37 -0.31
CA LEU A 61 -0.85 15.51 -1.02
C LEU A 61 -1.61 14.67 -2.04
N HIS A 62 -2.68 14.00 -1.63
CA HIS A 62 -3.47 13.07 -2.45
C HIS A 62 -4.26 13.72 -3.58
N LYS A 63 -4.60 15.01 -3.47
CA LYS A 63 -5.21 15.77 -4.57
C LYS A 63 -4.21 16.18 -5.65
N SER A 64 -2.92 16.32 -5.29
CA SER A 64 -1.88 16.74 -6.24
C SER A 64 -1.52 15.63 -7.24
N VAL A 65 -0.96 16.00 -8.40
CA VAL A 65 -0.42 15.03 -9.38
C VAL A 65 0.61 14.10 -8.72
N ALA A 66 1.45 14.64 -7.82
CA ALA A 66 2.40 13.83 -7.07
C ALA A 66 1.70 12.82 -6.13
N GLY A 67 0.57 13.20 -5.52
CA GLY A 67 -0.25 12.28 -4.74
C GLY A 67 -0.97 11.23 -5.57
N GLN A 68 -1.45 11.60 -6.76
CA GLN A 68 -2.03 10.64 -7.70
C GLN A 68 -0.98 9.62 -8.13
N MET A 69 0.25 10.06 -8.45
CA MET A 69 1.36 9.14 -8.74
C MET A 69 1.72 8.26 -7.53
N LEU A 70 1.65 8.80 -6.32
CA LEU A 70 1.83 8.03 -5.08
C LEU A 70 0.75 6.96 -4.92
N GLN A 71 -0.52 7.30 -5.18
CA GLN A 71 -1.62 6.34 -5.17
C GLN A 71 -1.41 5.23 -6.19
N VAL A 72 -0.97 5.57 -7.40
CA VAL A 72 -0.59 4.57 -8.42
C VAL A 72 0.54 3.66 -7.93
N ALA A 73 1.57 4.22 -7.27
CA ALA A 73 2.67 3.43 -6.72
C ALA A 73 2.20 2.48 -5.59
N ILE A 74 1.32 2.96 -4.70
CA ILE A 74 0.72 2.15 -3.63
C ILE A 74 -0.13 1.04 -4.22
N ALA A 75 -1.00 1.34 -5.19
CA ALA A 75 -1.83 0.35 -5.87
C ALA A 75 -0.96 -0.71 -6.55
N LYS A 76 0.13 -0.29 -7.21
CA LYS A 76 1.08 -1.21 -7.84
C LYS A 76 1.81 -2.09 -6.84
N GLN A 77 2.15 -1.58 -5.65
CA GLN A 77 2.76 -2.40 -4.60
C GLN A 77 1.77 -3.41 -4.04
N ARG A 78 0.53 -2.98 -3.73
CA ARG A 78 -0.54 -3.87 -3.29
C ARG A 78 -0.79 -4.98 -4.31
N PHE A 79 -0.81 -4.64 -5.59
CA PHE A 79 -0.94 -5.62 -6.67
C PHE A 79 0.15 -6.71 -6.61
N LYS A 80 1.42 -6.31 -6.45
CA LYS A 80 2.54 -7.26 -6.32
C LYS A 80 2.44 -8.13 -5.06
N ASP A 81 2.03 -7.53 -3.94
CA ASP A 81 1.91 -8.26 -2.68
C ASP A 81 0.77 -9.29 -2.75
N THR A 82 -0.36 -8.92 -3.35
CA THR A 82 -1.49 -9.83 -3.61
C THR A 82 -1.10 -10.95 -4.59
N GLN A 83 -0.40 -10.62 -5.67
CA GLN A 83 0.15 -11.59 -6.63
C GLN A 83 1.03 -12.64 -5.92
N ALA A 84 1.94 -12.19 -5.05
CA ALA A 84 2.82 -13.07 -4.31
C ALA A 84 2.05 -13.98 -3.34
N ARG A 85 1.05 -13.44 -2.63
CA ARG A 85 0.20 -14.22 -1.72
C ARG A 85 -0.59 -15.31 -2.46
N LEU A 86 -1.21 -14.98 -3.59
CA LEU A 86 -1.95 -15.92 -4.43
C LEU A 86 -1.05 -17.06 -4.92
N VAL A 87 0.13 -16.72 -5.42
CA VAL A 87 1.11 -17.73 -5.87
C VAL A 87 1.51 -18.67 -4.74
N ASN A 88 1.75 -18.14 -3.54
CA ASN A 88 2.10 -18.96 -2.39
C ASN A 88 0.94 -19.87 -1.97
N MET A 89 -0.29 -19.35 -1.88
CA MET A 89 -1.47 -20.16 -1.56
C MET A 89 -1.66 -21.33 -2.53
N ILE A 90 -1.45 -21.09 -3.84
CA ILE A 90 -1.58 -22.14 -4.86
C ILE A 90 -0.47 -23.19 -4.72
N LYS A 91 0.76 -22.76 -4.39
CA LYS A 91 1.86 -23.70 -4.12
C LYS A 91 1.62 -24.53 -2.88
N ASP A 92 1.21 -23.91 -1.79
CA ASP A 92 0.91 -24.60 -0.53
C ASP A 92 -0.22 -25.62 -0.76
N ALA A 93 -1.29 -25.23 -1.45
CA ALA A 93 -2.39 -26.12 -1.81
C ALA A 93 -1.96 -27.27 -2.74
N LYS A 94 -1.04 -27.02 -3.69
CA LYS A 94 -0.43 -28.06 -4.53
C LYS A 94 0.35 -29.06 -3.68
N ASP A 95 1.13 -28.59 -2.72
CA ASP A 95 1.98 -29.44 -1.89
C ASP A 95 1.15 -30.28 -0.89
N GLU A 96 0.00 -29.76 -0.45
CA GLU A 96 -0.92 -30.44 0.46
C GLU A 96 -1.88 -31.43 -0.23
N THR A 97 -2.02 -31.35 -1.55
CA THR A 97 -3.01 -32.14 -2.31
C THR A 97 -2.34 -33.11 -3.27
N GLN A 98 -2.75 -34.39 -3.28
CA GLN A 98 -2.37 -35.30 -4.36
C GLN A 98 -3.15 -34.96 -5.64
N LEU A 99 -2.49 -34.22 -6.53
CA LEU A 99 -3.01 -33.90 -7.87
C LEU A 99 -2.68 -35.02 -8.86
N ASP A 100 -3.59 -35.25 -9.81
CA ASP A 100 -3.26 -36.05 -11.00
C ASP A 100 -2.32 -35.27 -11.96
N SER A 101 -1.73 -35.97 -12.91
CA SER A 101 -0.73 -35.38 -13.83
C SER A 101 -1.26 -34.23 -14.69
N TYR A 102 -2.56 -34.20 -15.00
CA TYR A 102 -3.16 -33.09 -15.73
C TYR A 102 -3.32 -31.86 -14.82
N SER A 103 -3.91 -32.07 -13.64
CA SER A 103 -4.12 -31.03 -12.63
C SER A 103 -2.81 -30.38 -12.18
N GLU A 104 -1.73 -31.16 -12.08
CA GLU A 104 -0.41 -30.65 -11.74
C GLU A 104 0.13 -29.69 -12.82
N LYS A 105 0.04 -30.08 -14.10
CA LYS A 105 0.47 -29.23 -15.22
C LYS A 105 -0.35 -27.96 -15.34
N VAL A 106 -1.67 -28.05 -15.13
CA VAL A 106 -2.55 -26.87 -15.14
C VAL A 106 -2.14 -25.90 -14.03
N THR A 107 -1.88 -26.42 -12.82
CA THR A 107 -1.46 -25.61 -11.67
C THR A 107 -0.13 -24.90 -11.93
N GLU A 108 0.84 -25.56 -12.55
CA GLU A 108 2.12 -24.95 -12.93
C GLU A 108 1.95 -23.83 -13.96
N VAL A 109 1.08 -24.02 -14.95
CA VAL A 109 0.76 -22.98 -15.94
C VAL A 109 0.08 -21.79 -15.26
N LEU A 110 -0.84 -22.01 -14.32
CA LEU A 110 -1.50 -20.95 -13.56
C LEU A 110 -0.50 -20.14 -12.74
N ILE A 111 0.42 -20.79 -12.01
CA ILE A 111 1.49 -20.11 -11.27
C ILE A 111 2.35 -19.27 -12.23
N MET A 112 2.76 -19.84 -13.36
CA MET A 112 3.58 -19.15 -14.35
C MET A 112 2.85 -17.92 -14.92
N LEU A 113 1.55 -18.03 -15.24
CA LEU A 113 0.74 -16.92 -15.73
C LEU A 113 0.57 -15.84 -14.66
N LEU A 114 0.36 -16.23 -13.40
CA LEU A 114 0.24 -15.30 -12.28
C LEU A 114 1.53 -14.54 -12.02
N GLN A 115 2.71 -15.11 -12.25
CA GLN A 115 3.99 -14.43 -12.00
C GLN A 115 4.42 -13.43 -13.09
N LYS A 116 3.67 -13.34 -14.21
CA LYS A 116 3.97 -12.35 -15.26
C LYS A 116 3.77 -10.92 -14.74
N LYS A 117 4.62 -10.00 -15.23
CA LYS A 117 4.63 -8.59 -14.85
C LYS A 117 3.29 -7.89 -15.12
N ASP A 118 2.62 -8.30 -16.21
CA ASP A 118 1.29 -7.84 -16.63
C ASP A 118 0.40 -9.10 -16.78
N SER A 119 0.11 -9.75 -15.65
CA SER A 119 -0.65 -11.00 -15.65
C SER A 119 -2.12 -10.74 -15.99
N GLU A 120 -2.53 -11.06 -17.23
CA GLU A 120 -3.94 -11.02 -17.66
C GLU A 120 -4.84 -11.86 -16.74
N LEU A 121 -4.36 -13.02 -16.30
CA LEU A 121 -5.06 -13.87 -15.36
C LEU A 121 -5.35 -13.14 -14.03
N LEU A 122 -4.37 -12.39 -13.51
CA LEU A 122 -4.56 -11.62 -12.29
C LEU A 122 -5.48 -10.41 -12.50
N HIS A 123 -5.44 -9.77 -13.67
CA HIS A 123 -6.37 -8.70 -14.03
C HIS A 123 -7.82 -9.20 -14.02
N VAL A 124 -8.09 -10.32 -14.69
CA VAL A 124 -9.44 -10.93 -14.73
C VAL A 124 -9.92 -11.31 -13.34
N LEU A 125 -9.06 -11.91 -12.51
CA LEU A 125 -9.41 -12.28 -11.14
C LEU A 125 -9.76 -11.07 -10.27
N ILE A 126 -9.06 -9.94 -10.43
CA ILE A 126 -9.35 -8.71 -9.69
C ILE A 126 -10.66 -8.07 -10.17
N GLU A 127 -10.91 -8.02 -11.48
CA GLU A 127 -12.17 -7.50 -12.02
C GLU A 127 -13.36 -8.34 -11.54
N TYR A 128 -13.25 -9.66 -11.55
CA TYR A 128 -14.34 -10.56 -11.18
C TYR A 128 -14.63 -10.57 -9.67
N LEU A 129 -13.62 -10.33 -8.83
CA LEU A 129 -13.76 -10.28 -7.37
C LEU A 129 -14.02 -8.86 -6.83
N GLY A 130 -13.77 -7.82 -7.63
CA GLY A 130 -13.96 -6.42 -7.25
C GLY A 130 -15.40 -5.94 -7.32
N ASP A 131 -16.28 -6.64 -8.05
CA ASP A 131 -17.71 -6.31 -8.19
C ASP A 131 -18.56 -6.76 -6.97
N ASP A 132 -18.02 -7.61 -6.09
CA ASP A 132 -18.76 -8.16 -4.93
C ASP A 132 -18.82 -7.21 -3.71
N GLU A 133 -18.18 -6.03 -3.74
CA GLU A 133 -18.28 -5.01 -2.66
C GLU A 133 -19.37 -3.93 -2.92
N ALA A 134 -20.25 -4.12 -3.92
CA ALA A 134 -21.26 -3.13 -4.32
C ALA A 134 -22.70 -3.41 -3.86
N GLU A 135 -22.97 -4.41 -3.01
CA GLU A 135 -24.30 -4.66 -2.40
C GLU A 135 -24.38 -4.38 -0.90
#